data_AF-A0A3M2B7L7-F1
#
_entry.id   AF-A0A3M2B7L7-F1
#
_cell.length_a   1.000
_cell.length_b   1.000
_cell.length_c   1.000
_cell.angle_alpha   90.00
_cell.angle_beta   90.00
_cell.angle_gamma   90.00
#
_symmetry.space_group_name_H-M   'P 1'
#
loop_
_entity.id
_entity.type
_entity.pdbx_description
1 polymer ?
#
loop_
_entity_poly.entity_id
_entity_poly.type
_entity_poly.pdbx_seq_one_letter_code
_entity_poly.pdbx_strand_id
1 'polypeptide(L)'
;MRRTGYLLQEAWSSLRIHRTSVIISVLTLACTMTSFGIFALLYLNVKQFAGALQNEFQVVVYLAPDASSTTVTGLRRRLKGEPAVATLSYISKQQALEDFHRQFPQEASLLDGLGENPLPASFVVTLAPPFQSPQAVEAFVKRVQAFPGVDEVRYSQAWIDMLAVFVSYLELSALIIGGVLMVATMAIIANTVRLALYARKEEVEILRLIGATGSFIA
;
A
#
# COMPACT_ATOMS: atom_id res chain seq x y z
N MET A 1 -32.27 39.27 -11.32
CA MET A 1 -31.41 39.32 -10.10
C MET A 1 -32.19 39.23 -8.77
N ARG A 2 -33.41 39.76 -8.61
CA ARG A 2 -34.18 39.62 -7.36
C ARG A 2 -34.74 38.22 -7.06
N ARG A 3 -35.01 37.43 -8.10
CA ARG A 3 -35.63 36.09 -7.98
C ARG A 3 -34.69 35.03 -7.37
N THR A 4 -33.38 35.10 -7.65
CA THR A 4 -32.37 34.19 -7.09
C THR A 4 -32.12 34.45 -5.60
N GLY A 5 -32.15 35.71 -5.17
CA GLY A 5 -32.06 36.07 -3.75
C GLY A 5 -33.25 35.56 -2.94
N TYR A 6 -34.47 35.70 -3.49
CA TYR A 6 -35.67 35.14 -2.86
C TYR A 6 -35.59 33.61 -2.73
N LEU A 7 -35.20 32.89 -3.80
CA LEU A 7 -35.05 31.43 -3.76
C LEU A 7 -34.00 30.95 -2.75
N LEU A 8 -32.87 31.67 -2.62
CA LEU A 8 -31.86 31.38 -1.60
C LEU A 8 -32.36 31.64 -0.18
N GLN A 9 -33.15 32.69 0.01
CA GLN A 9 -33.72 33.05 1.31
C GLN A 9 -34.85 32.10 1.72
N GLU A 10 -35.69 31.68 0.77
CA GLU A 10 -36.69 30.62 0.94
C GLU A 10 -36.00 29.29 1.29
N ALA A 11 -34.96 28.90 0.53
CA ALA A 11 -34.21 27.68 0.80
C ALA A 11 -33.58 27.68 2.20
N TRP A 12 -33.02 28.82 2.64
CA TRP A 12 -32.48 28.99 3.99
C TRP A 12 -33.56 28.91 5.08
N SER A 13 -34.74 29.49 4.81
CA SER A 13 -35.90 29.42 5.70
C SER A 13 -36.43 27.98 5.80
N SER A 14 -36.60 27.28 4.68
CA SER A 14 -37.03 25.88 4.63
C SER A 14 -36.04 24.94 5.30
N LEU A 15 -34.73 25.17 5.17
CA LEU A 15 -33.69 24.45 5.92
C LEU A 15 -33.82 24.67 7.45
N ARG A 16 -34.26 25.87 7.87
CA ARG A 16 -34.52 26.21 9.29
C ARG A 16 -35.81 25.62 9.83
N ILE A 17 -36.83 25.41 9.00
CA ILE A 17 -38.11 24.82 9.42
C ILE A 17 -38.00 23.30 9.52
N HIS A 18 -37.34 22.65 8.55
CA HIS A 18 -37.14 21.18 8.53
C HIS A 18 -35.77 20.75 9.08
N ARG A 19 -35.31 21.41 10.16
CA ARG A 19 -33.97 21.24 10.74
C ARG A 19 -33.62 19.79 11.06
N THR A 20 -34.53 19.04 11.66
CA THR A 20 -34.27 17.66 12.10
C THR A 20 -34.00 16.72 10.92
N SER A 21 -34.85 16.74 9.89
CA SER A 21 -34.69 15.90 8.70
C SER A 21 -33.42 16.23 7.91
N VAL A 22 -33.10 17.53 7.79
CA VAL A 22 -31.86 18.01 7.15
C VAL A 22 -30.63 17.57 7.94
N ILE A 23 -30.63 17.76 9.26
CA ILE A 23 -29.52 17.35 10.14
C ILE A 23 -29.31 15.84 10.06
N ILE A 24 -30.37 15.03 10.12
CA ILE A 24 -30.27 13.57 10.03
C ILE A 24 -29.68 13.17 8.67
N SER A 25 -30.18 13.73 7.57
CA SER A 25 -29.70 13.41 6.22
C SER A 25 -28.22 13.79 6.02
N VAL A 26 -27.83 14.99 6.49
CA VAL A 26 -26.43 15.45 6.45
C VAL A 26 -25.55 14.57 7.31
N LEU A 27 -25.99 14.19 8.51
CA LEU A 27 -25.23 13.34 9.42
C LEU A 27 -25.05 11.93 8.84
N THR A 28 -26.10 11.35 8.25
CA THR A 28 -26.03 10.05 7.57
C THR A 28 -25.07 10.10 6.38
N LEU A 29 -25.14 11.15 5.56
CA LEU A 29 -24.24 11.32 4.42
C LEU A 29 -22.79 11.51 4.88
N ALA A 30 -22.57 12.36 5.88
CA ALA A 30 -21.26 12.62 6.46
C ALA A 30 -20.66 11.36 7.06
N CYS A 31 -21.43 10.59 7.83
CA CYS A 31 -20.97 9.33 8.42
C CYS A 31 -20.60 8.31 7.33
N THR A 32 -21.45 8.15 6.31
CA THR A 32 -21.21 7.21 5.20
C THR A 32 -19.95 7.57 4.41
N MET A 33 -19.80 8.86 4.06
CA MET A 33 -18.64 9.34 3.31
C MET A 33 -17.36 9.31 4.14
N THR A 34 -17.46 9.56 5.45
CA THR A 34 -16.34 9.41 6.39
C THR A 34 -15.91 7.95 6.52
N SER A 35 -16.84 7.01 6.64
CA SER A 35 -16.51 5.57 6.69
C SER A 35 -15.78 5.12 5.43
N PHE A 36 -16.25 5.56 4.24
CA PHE A 36 -15.55 5.29 2.98
C PHE A 36 -14.15 5.92 2.95
N GLY A 37 -14.02 7.16 3.41
CA GLY A 37 -12.73 7.86 3.50
C GLY A 37 -11.75 7.18 4.44
N ILE A 38 -12.21 6.73 5.62
CA ILE A 38 -11.42 5.96 6.58
C ILE A 38 -10.94 4.66 5.95
N PHE A 39 -11.84 3.93 5.27
CA PHE A 39 -11.47 2.70 4.57
C PHE A 39 -10.40 2.94 3.50
N ALA A 40 -10.57 3.98 2.67
CA ALA A 40 -9.60 4.33 1.63
C ALA A 40 -8.24 4.71 2.23
N LEU A 41 -8.23 5.47 3.33
CA LEU A 41 -7.00 5.84 4.04
C LEU A 41 -6.32 4.60 4.64
N LEU A 42 -7.10 3.71 5.27
CA LEU A 42 -6.60 2.43 5.79
C LEU A 42 -5.97 1.58 4.69
N TYR A 43 -6.64 1.45 3.55
CA TYR A 43 -6.13 0.71 2.39
C TYR A 43 -4.79 1.26 1.91
N LEU A 44 -4.66 2.58 1.77
CA LEU A 44 -3.40 3.22 1.37
C LEU A 44 -2.29 2.99 2.39
N ASN A 45 -2.60 3.06 3.69
CA ASN A 45 -1.62 2.80 4.75
C ASN A 45 -1.16 1.34 4.76
N VAL A 46 -2.08 0.38 4.64
CA VAL A 46 -1.74 -1.05 4.57
C VAL A 46 -0.88 -1.33 3.34
N LYS A 47 -1.19 -0.73 2.18
CA LYS A 47 -0.39 -0.87 0.96
C LYS A 47 1.03 -0.32 1.14
N GLN A 48 1.17 0.86 1.75
CA GLN A 48 2.48 1.45 2.04
C GLN A 48 3.27 0.60 3.04
N PHE A 49 2.62 0.11 4.08
CA PHE A 49 3.23 -0.76 5.09
C PHE A 49 3.70 -2.10 4.48
N ALA A 50 2.87 -2.72 3.64
CA ALA A 50 3.23 -3.92 2.89
C ALA A 50 4.47 -3.70 2.01
N GLY A 51 4.55 -2.57 1.31
CA GLY A 51 5.75 -2.23 0.52
C GLY A 51 6.99 -1.97 1.37
N ALA A 52 6.84 -1.41 2.58
CA ALA A 52 7.95 -1.23 3.51
C ALA A 52 8.51 -2.58 3.99
N LEU A 53 7.63 -3.53 4.33
CA LEU A 53 8.04 -4.89 4.69
C LEU A 53 8.75 -5.61 3.54
N GLN A 54 8.32 -5.38 2.28
CA GLN A 54 8.98 -5.96 1.12
C GLN A 54 10.41 -5.42 0.90
N ASN A 55 10.72 -4.20 1.34
CA ASN A 55 12.07 -3.62 1.26
C ASN A 55 13.05 -4.22 2.28
N GLU A 56 12.57 -4.92 3.31
CA GLU A 56 13.44 -5.64 4.24
C GLU A 56 13.97 -6.96 3.64
N PHE A 57 13.37 -7.46 2.55
CA PHE A 57 13.94 -8.64 1.88
C PHE A 57 15.23 -8.26 1.16
N GLN A 58 16.30 -8.86 1.66
CA GLN A 58 17.63 -8.71 1.13
C GLN A 58 18.03 -10.01 0.43
N VAL A 59 18.60 -9.86 -0.76
CA VAL A 59 19.27 -10.94 -1.47
C VAL A 59 20.75 -10.84 -1.13
N VAL A 60 21.30 -11.88 -0.51
CA VAL A 60 22.72 -11.94 -0.12
C VAL A 60 23.48 -12.69 -1.20
N VAL A 61 24.41 -11.99 -1.85
CA VAL A 61 25.29 -12.53 -2.89
C VAL A 61 26.67 -12.75 -2.29
N TYR A 62 27.02 -14.01 -2.02
CA TYR A 62 28.33 -14.39 -1.53
C TYR A 62 29.36 -14.41 -2.65
N LEU A 63 30.53 -13.86 -2.36
CA LEU A 63 31.65 -13.82 -3.28
C LEU A 63 32.52 -15.06 -3.14
N ALA A 64 33.15 -15.46 -4.25
CA ALA A 64 34.15 -16.52 -4.24
C ALA A 64 35.29 -16.19 -3.25
N PRO A 65 35.84 -17.19 -2.52
CA PRO A 65 36.88 -16.97 -1.50
C PRO A 65 38.13 -16.24 -2.01
N ASP A 66 38.46 -16.48 -3.28
CA ASP A 66 39.64 -15.97 -3.99
C ASP A 66 39.34 -14.77 -4.91
N ALA A 67 38.19 -14.12 -4.74
CA ALA A 67 37.80 -13.00 -5.57
C ALA A 67 38.78 -11.82 -5.43
N SER A 68 39.48 -11.49 -6.52
CA SER A 68 40.38 -10.33 -6.56
C SER A 68 39.62 -9.02 -6.35
N SER A 69 40.28 -8.00 -5.78
CA SER A 69 39.68 -6.67 -5.58
C SER A 69 39.13 -6.04 -6.87
N THR A 70 39.75 -6.36 -8.01
CA THR A 70 39.28 -5.96 -9.35
C THR A 70 37.97 -6.65 -9.73
N THR A 71 37.82 -7.94 -9.43
CA THR A 71 36.59 -8.73 -9.63
C THR A 71 35.46 -8.20 -8.75
N VAL A 72 35.74 -7.95 -7.45
CA VAL A 72 34.75 -7.37 -6.52
C VAL A 72 34.25 -6.02 -7.01
N THR A 73 35.15 -5.15 -7.48
CA THR A 73 34.80 -3.81 -7.99
C THR A 73 34.00 -3.90 -9.29
N GLY A 74 34.34 -4.83 -10.17
CA GLY A 74 33.60 -5.11 -11.41
C GLY A 74 32.19 -5.62 -11.12
N LEU A 75 32.05 -6.58 -10.20
CA LEU A 75 30.77 -7.13 -9.76
C LEU A 75 29.89 -6.05 -9.13
N ARG A 76 30.46 -5.22 -8.24
CA ARG A 76 29.75 -4.08 -7.64
C ARG A 76 29.17 -3.14 -8.71
N ARG A 77 29.93 -2.86 -9.77
CA ARG A 77 29.50 -1.98 -10.86
C ARG A 77 28.38 -2.61 -11.68
N ARG A 78 28.47 -3.92 -11.97
CA ARG A 78 27.41 -4.67 -12.66
C ARG A 78 26.12 -4.68 -11.85
N LEU A 79 26.20 -5.02 -10.55
CA LEU A 79 25.04 -5.03 -9.66
C LEU A 79 24.41 -3.64 -9.54
N LYS A 80 25.21 -2.56 -9.44
CA LYS A 80 24.65 -1.19 -9.46
C LYS A 80 24.00 -0.79 -10.79
N GLY A 81 24.40 -1.42 -11.90
CA GLY A 81 23.84 -1.16 -13.22
C GLY A 81 22.56 -1.93 -13.51
N GLU A 82 22.20 -2.92 -12.68
CA GLU A 82 20.97 -3.68 -12.82
C GLU A 82 19.76 -2.81 -12.42
N PRO A 83 18.74 -2.68 -13.28
CA PRO A 83 17.55 -1.88 -12.97
C PRO A 83 16.73 -2.46 -11.80
N ALA A 84 16.95 -3.72 -11.47
CA ALA A 84 16.32 -4.40 -10.35
C ALA A 84 16.90 -4.00 -8.99
N VAL A 85 18.08 -3.37 -8.93
CA VAL A 85 18.77 -3.05 -7.68
C VAL A 85 18.38 -1.65 -7.20
N ALA A 86 17.77 -1.57 -6.01
CA ALA A 86 17.49 -0.30 -5.34
C ALA A 86 18.67 0.15 -4.48
N THR A 87 19.19 -0.75 -3.64
CA THR A 87 20.35 -0.49 -2.78
C THR A 87 21.32 -1.66 -2.81
N LEU A 88 22.60 -1.34 -2.64
CA LEU A 88 23.69 -2.32 -2.65
C LEU A 88 24.66 -1.99 -1.52
N SER A 89 24.75 -2.89 -0.54
CA SER A 89 25.74 -2.83 0.54
C SER A 89 26.80 -3.91 0.37
N TYR A 90 28.05 -3.59 0.65
CA TYR A 90 29.16 -4.55 0.66
C TYR A 90 29.51 -4.85 2.12
N ILE A 91 29.53 -6.13 2.47
CA ILE A 91 29.93 -6.61 3.78
C ILE A 91 31.25 -7.36 3.62
N SER A 92 32.30 -6.86 4.27
CA SER A 92 33.60 -7.52 4.28
C SER A 92 33.57 -8.78 5.15
N LYS A 93 34.58 -9.65 5.01
CA LYS A 93 34.70 -10.86 5.86
C LYS A 93 34.70 -10.48 7.36
N GLN A 94 35.41 -9.41 7.72
CA GLN A 94 35.49 -8.92 9.10
C GLN A 94 34.13 -8.39 9.60
N GLN A 95 33.43 -7.59 8.79
CA GLN A 95 32.11 -7.09 9.14
C GLN A 95 31.09 -8.21 9.28
N ALA A 96 31.15 -9.22 8.40
CA ALA A 96 30.29 -10.40 8.49
C ALA A 96 30.48 -11.15 9.82
N LEU A 97 31.72 -11.24 10.31
CA LEU A 97 32.03 -11.85 11.60
C LEU A 97 31.52 -11.02 12.79
N GLU A 98 31.72 -9.70 12.77
CA GLU A 98 31.18 -8.79 13.79
C GLU A 98 29.64 -8.83 13.83
N ASP A 99 28.98 -8.81 12.67
CA ASP A 99 27.53 -8.89 12.56
C ASP A 99 27.00 -10.24 13.04
N PHE A 100 27.71 -11.34 12.73
CA PHE A 100 27.37 -12.67 13.24
C PHE A 100 27.47 -12.72 14.78
N HIS A 101 28.54 -12.18 15.37
CA HIS A 101 28.71 -12.16 16.82
C HIS A 101 27.60 -11.36 17.53
N ARG A 102 27.11 -10.29 16.89
CA ARG A 102 26.00 -9.49 17.42
C ARG A 102 24.66 -10.20 17.33
N GLN A 103 24.41 -10.91 16.23
CA GLN A 103 23.13 -11.58 16.00
C GLN A 103 23.02 -12.92 16.74
N PHE A 104 24.13 -13.64 16.88
CA PHE A 104 24.17 -14.99 17.45
C PHE A 104 25.25 -15.11 18.55
N PRO A 105 25.11 -14.39 19.68
CA PRO A 105 26.12 -14.38 20.74
C PRO A 105 26.36 -15.75 21.39
N GLN A 106 25.39 -16.67 21.33
CA GLN A 106 25.53 -18.02 21.87
C GLN A 106 26.31 -18.96 20.94
N GLU A 107 26.31 -18.68 19.64
CA GLU A 107 26.97 -19.49 18.61
C GLU A 107 28.35 -18.92 18.21
N ALA A 108 28.63 -17.67 18.59
CA ALA A 108 29.91 -17.00 18.35
C ALA A 108 31.11 -17.83 18.84
N SER A 109 30.98 -18.50 19.99
CA SER A 109 32.03 -19.38 20.55
C SER A 109 32.40 -20.56 19.64
N LEU A 110 31.50 -20.98 18.74
CA LEU A 110 31.79 -22.06 17.77
C LEU A 110 32.66 -21.56 16.62
N LEU A 111 32.49 -20.31 16.22
CA LEU A 111 33.29 -19.66 15.17
C LEU A 111 34.66 -19.23 15.67
N ASP A 112 34.73 -18.72 16.91
CA ASP A 112 36.01 -18.36 17.55
C ASP A 112 36.96 -19.56 17.68
N GLY A 113 36.41 -20.78 17.79
CA GLY A 113 37.19 -22.02 17.86
C GLY A 113 37.84 -22.46 16.54
N LEU A 114 37.48 -21.84 15.40
CA LEU A 114 37.98 -22.23 14.07
C LEU A 114 39.30 -21.54 13.68
N GLY A 115 39.78 -20.57 14.45
CA GLY A 115 41.08 -19.91 14.27
C GLY A 115 41.19 -18.96 13.06
N GLU A 116 40.54 -19.26 11.95
CA GLU A 116 40.38 -18.40 10.78
C GLU A 116 38.90 -18.12 10.48
N ASN A 117 38.61 -16.94 9.91
CA ASN A 117 37.26 -16.51 9.60
C ASN A 117 36.69 -17.28 8.38
N PRO A 118 35.70 -18.17 8.57
CA PRO A 118 35.15 -18.97 7.48
C PRO A 118 34.11 -18.20 6.65
N LEU A 119 33.71 -16.99 7.06
CA LEU A 119 32.64 -16.23 6.42
C LEU A 119 33.16 -15.53 5.15
N PRO A 120 32.56 -15.83 3.97
CA PRO A 120 32.89 -15.13 2.74
C PRO A 120 32.39 -13.67 2.79
N ALA A 121 33.03 -12.81 1.99
CA ALA A 121 32.52 -11.47 1.77
C ALA A 121 31.19 -11.56 0.99
N SER A 122 30.28 -10.61 1.20
CA SER A 122 28.97 -10.62 0.55
C SER A 122 28.53 -9.24 0.08
N PHE A 123 27.66 -9.24 -0.94
CA PHE A 123 26.86 -8.08 -1.30
C PHE A 123 25.42 -8.31 -0.86
N VAL A 124 24.91 -7.38 -0.06
CA VAL A 124 23.51 -7.34 0.34
C VAL A 124 22.77 -6.43 -0.63
N VAL A 125 21.84 -7.01 -1.38
CA VAL A 125 21.08 -6.33 -2.44
C VAL A 125 19.62 -6.21 -2.00
N THR A 126 19.10 -4.98 -1.97
CA THR A 126 17.65 -4.76 -1.88
C THR A 126 17.11 -4.50 -3.27
N LEU A 127 16.07 -5.24 -3.64
CA LEU A 127 15.43 -5.11 -4.95
C LEU A 127 14.47 -3.93 -4.97
N ALA A 128 14.34 -3.28 -6.13
CA ALA A 128 13.39 -2.20 -6.33
C ALA A 128 11.94 -2.74 -6.34
N PRO A 129 10.93 -1.93 -5.92
CA PRO A 129 9.54 -2.36 -5.79
C PRO A 129 8.95 -3.16 -6.99
N PRO A 130 9.18 -2.79 -8.26
CA PRO A 130 8.61 -3.56 -9.37
C PRO A 130 9.24 -4.96 -9.55
N PHE A 131 10.39 -5.22 -8.91
CA PHE A 131 11.14 -6.47 -8.99
C PHE A 131 11.08 -7.31 -7.71
N GLN A 132 10.17 -7.01 -6.79
CA GLN A 132 9.99 -7.74 -5.52
C GLN A 132 9.01 -8.92 -5.61
N SER A 133 8.45 -9.19 -6.79
CA SER A 133 7.63 -10.39 -6.98
C SER A 133 8.50 -11.66 -6.94
N PRO A 134 7.97 -12.79 -6.45
CA PRO A 134 8.74 -14.03 -6.40
C PRO A 134 9.42 -14.41 -7.71
N GLN A 135 8.71 -14.27 -8.84
CA GLN A 135 9.27 -14.58 -10.16
C GLN A 135 10.38 -13.61 -10.57
N ALA A 136 10.24 -12.32 -10.23
CA ALA A 136 11.26 -11.32 -10.52
C ALA A 136 12.52 -11.52 -9.67
N VAL A 137 12.36 -11.88 -8.39
CA VAL A 137 13.47 -12.22 -7.51
C VAL A 137 14.20 -13.46 -8.04
N GLU A 138 13.48 -14.53 -8.38
CA GLU A 138 14.08 -15.75 -8.93
C GLU A 138 14.84 -15.47 -10.24
N ALA A 139 14.25 -14.67 -11.14
CA ALA A 139 14.89 -14.26 -12.38
C ALA A 139 16.15 -13.41 -12.14
N PHE A 140 16.13 -12.52 -11.14
CA PHE A 140 17.29 -11.75 -10.73
C PHE A 140 18.39 -12.66 -10.18
N VAL A 141 18.05 -13.57 -9.27
CA VAL A 141 18.99 -14.52 -8.66
C VAL A 141 19.69 -15.37 -9.73
N LYS A 142 18.93 -15.93 -10.69
CA LYS A 142 19.51 -16.72 -11.79
C LYS A 142 20.48 -15.91 -12.64
N ARG A 143 20.21 -14.62 -12.89
CA ARG A 143 21.13 -13.73 -13.63
C ARG A 143 22.40 -13.44 -12.82
N VAL A 144 22.25 -13.11 -11.54
CA VAL A 144 23.40 -12.76 -10.68
C VAL A 144 24.29 -13.97 -10.42
N GLN A 145 23.72 -15.16 -10.27
CA GLN A 145 24.48 -16.39 -10.06
C GLN A 145 25.36 -16.75 -11.28
N ALA A 146 25.03 -16.26 -12.48
CA ALA A 146 25.86 -16.42 -13.67
C ALA A 146 27.02 -15.41 -13.76
N PHE A 147 27.13 -14.45 -12.83
CA PHE A 147 28.21 -13.47 -12.86
C PHE A 147 29.54 -14.04 -12.36
N PRO A 148 30.66 -13.70 -13.02
CA PRO A 148 31.97 -14.14 -12.57
C PRO A 148 32.32 -13.54 -11.20
N GLY A 149 32.78 -14.39 -10.28
CA GLY A 149 33.14 -14.01 -8.91
C GLY A 149 32.02 -14.13 -7.88
N VAL A 150 30.82 -14.58 -8.29
CA VAL A 150 29.74 -14.99 -7.39
C VAL A 150 29.90 -16.48 -7.07
N ASP A 151 29.84 -16.83 -5.80
CA ASP A 151 29.87 -18.22 -5.34
C ASP A 151 28.44 -18.74 -5.15
N GLU A 152 27.68 -18.03 -4.30
CA GLU A 152 26.31 -18.41 -3.98
C GLU A 152 25.42 -17.18 -3.78
N VAL A 153 24.15 -17.30 -4.17
CA VAL A 153 23.13 -16.28 -3.90
C VAL A 153 22.10 -16.87 -2.96
N ARG A 154 22.06 -16.37 -1.72
CA ARG A 154 21.07 -16.75 -0.71
C ARG A 154 19.97 -15.72 -0.61
N TYR A 155 18.75 -16.21 -0.62
CA TYR A 155 17.54 -15.45 -0.37
C TYR A 155 16.52 -16.40 0.24
N SER A 156 15.59 -15.88 1.03
CA SER A 156 14.55 -16.74 1.57
C SER A 156 13.30 -16.76 0.69
N GLN A 157 13.28 -17.72 -0.23
CA GLN A 157 12.15 -17.94 -1.13
C GLN A 157 10.84 -18.15 -0.37
N ALA A 158 10.84 -18.99 0.68
CA ALA A 158 9.63 -19.29 1.45
C ALA A 158 9.04 -18.03 2.12
N TRP A 159 9.88 -17.14 2.66
CA TRP A 159 9.42 -15.89 3.25
C TRP A 159 8.86 -14.93 2.21
N ILE A 160 9.52 -14.80 1.05
CA ILE A 160 9.05 -13.95 -0.07
C ILE A 160 7.72 -14.48 -0.63
N ASP A 161 7.60 -15.78 -0.85
CA ASP A 161 6.38 -16.42 -1.34
C ASP A 161 5.23 -16.26 -0.35
N MET A 162 5.46 -16.52 0.94
CA MET A 162 4.45 -16.36 1.99
C MET A 162 3.94 -14.92 2.04
N LEU A 163 4.84 -13.94 1.99
CA LEU A 163 4.43 -12.54 2.01
C LEU A 163 3.70 -12.15 0.72
N ALA A 164 4.18 -12.56 -0.44
CA ALA A 164 3.52 -12.27 -1.72
C ALA A 164 2.07 -12.79 -1.73
N VAL A 165 1.87 -14.01 -1.24
CA VAL A 165 0.55 -14.60 -1.06
C VAL A 165 -0.29 -13.81 -0.06
N PHE A 166 0.27 -13.44 1.10
CA PHE A 166 -0.41 -12.66 2.12
C PHE A 166 -0.86 -11.28 1.60
N VAL A 167 0.03 -10.55 0.91
CA VAL A 167 -0.26 -9.27 0.29
C VAL A 167 -1.34 -9.41 -0.78
N SER A 168 -1.27 -10.45 -1.61
CA SER A 168 -2.30 -10.71 -2.62
C SER A 168 -3.68 -10.98 -2.00
N TYR A 169 -3.76 -11.72 -0.89
CA TYR A 169 -5.01 -11.93 -0.16
C TYR A 169 -5.54 -10.64 0.47
N LEU A 170 -4.65 -9.81 1.04
CA LEU A 170 -5.04 -8.49 1.56
C LEU A 170 -5.59 -7.58 0.44
N GLU A 171 -4.95 -7.54 -0.72
CA GLU A 171 -5.44 -6.75 -1.86
C GLU A 171 -6.79 -7.26 -2.37
N LEU A 172 -6.96 -8.58 -2.49
CA LEU A 172 -8.23 -9.18 -2.93
C LEU A 172 -9.36 -8.90 -1.92
N SER A 173 -9.10 -9.09 -0.63
CA SER A 173 -10.09 -8.80 0.42
C SER A 173 -10.44 -7.32 0.48
N ALA A 174 -9.47 -6.43 0.35
CA ALA A 174 -9.70 -4.98 0.28
C ALA A 174 -10.53 -4.60 -0.96
N LEU A 175 -10.31 -5.24 -2.11
CA LEU A 175 -11.11 -5.01 -3.30
C LEU A 175 -12.58 -5.41 -3.09
N ILE A 176 -12.81 -6.57 -2.47
CA ILE A 176 -14.17 -7.07 -2.17
C ILE A 176 -14.86 -6.14 -1.17
N ILE A 177 -14.21 -5.85 -0.04
CA ILE A 177 -14.78 -5.00 1.02
C ILE A 177 -15.02 -3.57 0.48
N GLY A 178 -14.06 -3.02 -0.26
CA GLY A 178 -14.17 -1.71 -0.89
C GLY A 178 -15.30 -1.64 -1.92
N GLY A 179 -15.47 -2.69 -2.72
CA GLY A 179 -16.59 -2.82 -3.65
C GLY A 179 -17.95 -2.85 -2.95
N VAL A 180 -18.08 -3.65 -1.88
CA VAL A 180 -19.31 -3.70 -1.08
C VAL A 180 -19.59 -2.35 -0.41
N LEU A 181 -18.58 -1.71 0.17
CA LEU A 181 -18.70 -0.37 0.76
C LEU A 181 -19.14 0.66 -0.29
N MET A 182 -18.55 0.63 -1.48
CA MET A 182 -18.91 1.55 -2.56
C MET A 182 -20.39 1.40 -2.97
N VAL A 183 -20.86 0.15 -3.13
CA VAL A 183 -22.28 -0.13 -3.44
C VAL A 183 -23.18 0.30 -2.30
N ALA A 184 -22.81 0.01 -1.04
CA ALA A 184 -23.58 0.40 0.14
C ALA A 184 -23.68 1.93 0.26
N THR A 185 -22.57 2.65 0.08
CA THR A 185 -22.56 4.12 0.06
C THR A 185 -23.46 4.67 -1.04
N MET A 186 -23.39 4.12 -2.26
CA MET A 186 -24.24 4.58 -3.36
C MET A 186 -25.73 4.31 -3.10
N ALA A 187 -26.06 3.15 -2.52
CA ALA A 187 -27.43 2.82 -2.13
C ALA A 187 -27.96 3.73 -1.01
N ILE A 188 -27.14 4.04 0.00
CA ILE A 188 -27.50 4.97 1.08
C ILE A 188 -27.76 6.35 0.50
N ILE A 189 -26.87 6.88 -0.35
CA ILE A 189 -27.05 8.18 -1.00
C ILE A 189 -28.35 8.19 -1.82
N ALA A 190 -28.59 7.16 -2.64
CA ALA A 190 -29.81 7.06 -3.44
C ALA A 190 -31.07 7.01 -2.58
N ASN A 191 -31.04 6.27 -1.46
CA ASN A 191 -32.15 6.19 -0.52
C ASN A 191 -32.36 7.51 0.22
N THR A 192 -31.31 8.19 0.66
CA THR A 192 -31.40 9.50 1.31
C THR A 192 -31.99 10.55 0.36
N VAL A 193 -31.55 10.57 -0.91
CA VAL A 193 -32.12 11.46 -1.94
C VAL A 193 -33.59 11.12 -2.18
N ARG A 194 -33.94 9.84 -2.30
CA ARG A 194 -35.32 9.39 -2.47
C ARG A 194 -36.19 9.84 -1.30
N LEU A 195 -35.75 9.64 -0.06
CA LEU A 195 -36.47 10.07 1.14
C LEU A 195 -36.63 11.59 1.19
N ALA A 196 -35.59 12.35 0.84
CA ALA A 196 -35.65 13.81 0.77
C ALA A 196 -36.67 14.31 -0.28
N LEU A 197 -36.78 13.64 -1.43
CA LEU A 197 -37.78 13.94 -2.44
C LEU A 197 -39.20 13.56 -2.00
N TYR A 198 -39.38 12.40 -1.36
CA TYR A 198 -40.68 11.98 -0.83
C TYR A 198 -41.19 12.93 0.26
N ALA A 199 -40.33 13.38 1.16
CA ALA A 199 -40.70 14.34 2.20
C ALA A 199 -41.20 15.68 1.64
N ARG A 200 -40.80 16.05 0.41
CA ARG A 200 -41.25 17.27 -0.29
C ARG A 200 -42.45 17.04 -1.20
N LYS A 201 -42.91 15.80 -1.39
CA LYS A 201 -43.95 15.45 -2.36
C LYS A 201 -45.29 16.12 -2.04
N GLU A 202 -45.70 16.12 -0.78
CA GLU A 202 -46.96 16.75 -0.35
C GLU A 202 -46.92 18.28 -0.53
N GLU A 203 -45.78 18.91 -0.21
CA GLU A 203 -45.58 20.35 -0.39
C GLU A 203 -45.66 20.74 -1.87
N VAL A 204 -45.05 19.95 -2.75
CA VAL A 204 -45.13 20.09 -4.22
C VAL A 204 -46.55 19.90 -4.74
N GLU A 205 -47.30 18.95 -4.20
CA GLU A 205 -48.68 18.66 -4.60
C GLU A 205 -49.63 19.80 -4.23
N ILE A 206 -49.48 20.37 -3.02
CA ILE A 206 -50.23 21.54 -2.58
C ILE A 206 -49.93 22.77 -3.46
N LEU A 207 -48.65 23.04 -3.77
CA LEU A 207 -48.26 24.16 -4.64
C LEU A 207 -48.83 24.02 -6.05
N ARG A 208 -48.91 22.78 -6.58
CA ARG A 208 -49.55 22.52 -7.88
C ARG A 208 -51.05 22.80 -7.86
N LEU A 209 -51.76 22.45 -6.78
CA LEU A 209 -53.21 22.69 -6.64
C LEU A 209 -53.56 24.18 -6.61
N ILE A 210 -52.65 25.04 -6.14
CA ILE A 210 -52.86 26.51 -6.07
C ILE A 210 -52.37 27.21 -7.36
N GLY A 211 -51.94 26.45 -8.37
CA GLY A 211 -51.60 26.99 -9.71
C GLY A 211 -50.17 27.49 -9.85
N ALA A 212 -49.23 27.06 -9.00
CA ALA A 212 -47.83 27.43 -9.18
C ALA A 212 -47.27 26.90 -10.51
N THR A 213 -46.62 27.77 -11.29
CA THR A 213 -45.99 27.42 -12.56
C THR A 213 -44.83 26.43 -12.37
N GLY A 214 -44.60 25.51 -13.31
CA GLY A 214 -43.53 24.50 -13.22
C GLY A 214 -42.12 25.05 -12.98
N SER A 215 -41.85 26.30 -13.35
CA SER A 215 -40.57 26.97 -13.06
C SER A 215 -40.43 27.47 -11.61
N PHE A 216 -41.48 27.40 -10.80
CA PHE A 216 -41.52 27.80 -9.39
C PHE A 216 -41.46 26.57 -8.46
N ILE A 217 -41.76 25.37 -8.98
CA ILE A 217 -41.88 24.11 -8.24
C ILE A 217 -40.64 23.20 -8.43
N ALA A 218 -39.86 23.41 -9.50
CA ALA A 218 -38.71 22.58 -9.87
C ALA A 218 -37.49 22.76 -8.94
#